data_AF-A0A850HYK1-F1
#
_entry.id   AF-A0A850HYK1-F1
#
_cell.length_a   1.000
_cell.length_b   1.000
_cell.length_c   1.000
_cell.angle_alpha   90.00
_cell.angle_beta   90.00
_cell.angle_gamma   90.00
#
_symmetry.space_group_name_H-M   'P 1'
#
loop_
_entity.id
_entity.type
_entity.pdbx_description
1 polymer ?
#
loop_
_entity_poly.entity_id
_entity_poly.type
_entity_poly.pdbx_seq_one_letter_code
_entity_poly.pdbx_strand_id
1 'polypeptide(L)'
;MNRHGVGVQLTVSDAPVVVASSDAPEARVASRLSLCLAYGMIAALSVVSNAKAQEAEPRSYSNTPIGLNFLIAGYAYSQGKLAFDPNTAIADTTFRSDTGVLAYVRSFELVGQSAKLDVIVPTSSFAAHGLVNGEPRERETLGLGDPRFRFSVNLFGAPALSAKEFASYRQDLIVGVSMQVSAPVGQYDNAKLLNLVPTVLKA
;
A
#
# COMPACT_ATOMS: atom_id res chain seq x y z
N MET A 1 66.57 -30.63 -56.02
CA MET A 1 65.52 -30.60 -57.06
C MET A 1 64.44 -31.61 -56.65
N ASN A 2 63.22 -31.11 -56.42
CA ASN A 2 61.93 -31.79 -56.32
C ASN A 2 61.73 -33.14 -55.56
N ARG A 3 60.90 -33.01 -54.49
CA ARG A 3 59.64 -33.72 -54.18
C ARG A 3 59.63 -35.13 -53.56
N HIS A 4 59.15 -35.12 -52.30
CA HIS A 4 58.03 -35.89 -51.71
C HIS A 4 58.09 -37.43 -51.82
N GLY A 5 57.92 -38.26 -50.79
CA GLY A 5 57.20 -38.19 -49.52
C GLY A 5 56.57 -39.58 -49.29
N VAL A 6 56.26 -39.95 -48.03
CA VAL A 6 55.63 -41.22 -47.54
C VAL A 6 56.64 -42.36 -47.26
N GLY A 7 56.64 -43.07 -46.11
CA GLY A 7 55.82 -42.99 -44.89
C GLY A 7 56.08 -44.10 -43.85
N VAL A 8 55.28 -44.07 -42.78
CA VAL A 8 54.80 -45.16 -41.88
C VAL A 8 55.84 -45.76 -40.92
N GLN A 9 55.63 -45.81 -39.59
CA GLN A 9 54.75 -46.80 -38.93
C GLN A 9 54.48 -46.44 -37.45
N LEU A 10 53.21 -46.24 -37.08
CA LEU A 10 52.76 -46.20 -35.69
C LEU A 10 51.51 -47.08 -35.56
N THR A 11 51.59 -48.01 -34.63
CA THR A 11 50.71 -49.16 -34.36
C THR A 11 49.29 -48.75 -33.98
N VAL A 12 48.28 -49.34 -34.61
CA VAL A 12 46.87 -49.23 -34.21
C VAL A 12 46.52 -50.40 -33.29
N SER A 13 46.09 -50.08 -32.07
CA SER A 13 45.50 -51.00 -31.09
C SER A 13 44.01 -50.71 -30.99
N ASP A 14 43.16 -51.71 -31.20
CA ASP A 14 41.71 -51.62 -31.07
C ASP A 14 41.27 -51.39 -29.61
N ALA A 15 40.51 -50.32 -29.34
CA ALA A 15 39.72 -50.13 -28.12
C ALA A 15 38.59 -49.08 -28.37
N PRO A 16 37.44 -49.18 -27.69
CA PRO A 16 36.15 -48.73 -28.20
C PRO A 16 35.86 -47.22 -28.00
N VAL A 17 34.97 -46.69 -28.84
CA VAL A 17 34.38 -45.35 -28.75
C VAL A 17 33.53 -45.25 -27.48
N VAL A 18 33.91 -44.35 -26.56
CA VAL A 18 33.12 -43.98 -25.37
C VAL A 18 32.39 -42.66 -25.66
N VAL A 19 31.07 -42.72 -25.73
CA VAL A 19 30.18 -41.55 -25.70
C VAL A 19 30.02 -41.14 -24.24
N ALA A 20 30.58 -40.00 -23.84
CA ALA A 20 30.36 -39.44 -22.51
C ALA A 20 29.00 -38.73 -22.46
N SER A 21 28.06 -39.27 -21.66
CA SER A 21 26.83 -38.58 -21.27
C SER A 21 27.13 -37.50 -20.24
N SER A 22 26.67 -36.27 -20.50
CA SER A 22 26.67 -35.16 -19.54
C SER A 22 25.51 -35.33 -18.55
N ASP A 23 25.80 -35.80 -17.33
CA ASP A 23 24.85 -35.76 -16.22
C ASP A 23 25.11 -34.48 -15.38
N ALA A 24 24.20 -33.50 -15.48
CA ALA A 24 24.24 -32.26 -14.71
C ALA A 24 23.26 -32.32 -13.51
N PRO A 25 23.75 -32.35 -12.24
CA PRO A 25 22.89 -32.32 -11.06
C PRO A 25 22.45 -30.90 -10.63
N GLU A 26 23.10 -29.84 -11.12
CA GLU A 26 22.90 -28.46 -10.65
C GLU A 26 21.55 -27.84 -11.10
N ALA A 27 21.01 -28.24 -12.25
CA ALA A 27 19.79 -27.66 -12.81
C ALA A 27 18.51 -28.01 -12.00
N ARG A 28 18.51 -29.13 -11.26
CA ARG A 28 17.31 -29.63 -10.56
C ARG A 28 17.05 -28.90 -9.24
N VAL A 29 18.08 -28.38 -8.57
CA VAL A 29 17.94 -27.64 -7.30
C VAL A 29 17.42 -26.23 -7.54
N ALA A 30 17.94 -25.53 -8.56
CA ALA A 30 17.48 -24.20 -8.95
C ALA A 30 15.99 -24.19 -9.39
N SER A 31 15.55 -25.27 -10.04
CA SER A 31 14.16 -25.48 -10.45
C SER A 31 13.21 -25.67 -9.25
N ARG A 32 13.62 -26.45 -8.24
CA ARG A 32 12.84 -26.66 -7.01
C ARG A 32 12.75 -25.41 -6.14
N LEU A 33 13.84 -24.64 -6.04
CA LEU A 33 13.85 -23.37 -5.31
C LEU A 33 12.95 -22.32 -5.96
N SER A 34 12.99 -22.24 -7.30
CA SER A 34 12.10 -21.35 -8.07
C SER A 34 10.62 -21.76 -7.93
N LEU A 35 10.34 -23.06 -7.89
CA LEU A 35 8.98 -23.56 -7.70
C LEU A 35 8.44 -23.25 -6.29
N CYS A 36 9.28 -23.38 -5.25
CA CYS A 36 8.92 -23.02 -3.88
C CYS A 36 8.71 -21.50 -3.72
N LEU A 37 9.53 -20.67 -4.36
CA LEU A 37 9.34 -19.22 -4.39
C LEU A 37 8.05 -18.83 -5.12
N ALA A 38 7.74 -19.51 -6.24
CA ALA A 38 6.49 -19.30 -6.97
C ALA A 38 5.27 -19.70 -6.13
N TYR A 39 5.31 -20.86 -5.46
CA TYR A 39 4.25 -21.29 -4.54
C TYR A 39 4.10 -20.35 -3.33
N GLY A 40 5.21 -19.85 -2.79
CA GLY A 40 5.21 -18.86 -1.72
C GLY A 40 4.56 -17.54 -2.14
N MET A 41 4.85 -17.05 -3.35
CA MET A 41 4.17 -15.88 -3.91
C MET A 41 2.69 -16.11 -4.14
N ILE A 42 2.29 -17.25 -4.73
CA ILE A 42 0.88 -17.57 -4.99
C ILE A 42 0.09 -17.70 -3.68
N ALA A 43 0.68 -18.31 -2.65
CA ALA A 43 0.07 -18.41 -1.32
C ALA A 43 -0.08 -17.02 -0.67
N ALA A 44 0.93 -16.15 -0.77
CA ALA A 44 0.87 -14.78 -0.26
C ALA A 44 -0.20 -13.93 -0.97
N LEU A 45 -0.38 -14.11 -2.29
CA LEU A 45 -1.41 -13.43 -3.09
C LEU A 45 -2.83 -13.90 -2.76
N SER A 46 -3.00 -15.15 -2.31
CA SER A 46 -4.31 -15.75 -2.04
C SER A 46 -4.95 -15.27 -0.72
N VAL A 47 -4.17 -14.67 0.19
CA VAL A 47 -4.66 -14.15 1.49
C VAL A 47 -5.23 -12.72 1.37
N VAL A 48 -5.13 -12.07 0.21
CA VAL A 48 -5.48 -10.65 0.00
C VAL A 48 -6.99 -10.41 -0.22
N SER A 49 -7.82 -11.44 -0.13
CA SER A 49 -9.27 -11.38 -0.45
C SER A 49 -10.13 -10.50 0.47
N ASN A 50 -9.56 -9.89 1.51
CA ASN A 50 -10.20 -8.88 2.36
C ASN A 50 -9.51 -7.50 2.32
N ALA A 51 -8.86 -7.15 1.21
CA ALA A 51 -8.28 -5.84 1.01
C ALA A 51 -9.36 -4.74 1.02
N LYS A 52 -9.62 -4.18 2.20
CA LYS A 52 -10.24 -2.86 2.35
C LYS A 52 -9.30 -1.86 1.66
N ALA A 53 -9.86 -0.94 0.87
CA ALA A 53 -9.11 -0.02 0.01
C ALA A 53 -7.83 0.53 0.68
N GLN A 54 -6.69 0.29 0.04
CA GLN A 54 -5.42 0.87 0.47
C GLN A 54 -5.38 2.33 0.02
N GLU A 55 -5.50 3.26 0.97
CA GLU A 55 -5.33 4.68 0.71
C GLU A 55 -3.84 4.99 0.61
N ALA A 56 -3.32 5.06 -0.61
CA ALA A 56 -1.95 5.45 -0.87
C ALA A 56 -1.86 6.97 -0.94
N GLU A 57 -1.45 7.61 0.16
CA GLU A 57 -1.19 9.04 0.15
C GLU A 57 0.14 9.32 -0.58
N PRO A 58 0.23 10.39 -1.39
CA PRO A 58 1.49 10.79 -2.01
C PRO A 58 2.59 10.90 -0.96
N ARG A 59 3.74 10.26 -1.21
CA ARG A 59 4.92 10.25 -0.31
C ARG A 59 4.70 9.62 1.07
N SER A 60 3.74 8.72 1.22
CA SER A 60 3.54 7.95 2.47
C SER A 60 4.84 7.35 3.02
N TYR A 61 5.76 6.92 2.15
CA TYR A 61 7.02 6.27 2.51
C TYR A 61 8.26 7.15 2.36
N SER A 62 8.13 8.44 2.03
CA SER A 62 9.32 9.30 1.90
C SER A 62 10.14 9.29 3.18
N ASN A 63 11.47 9.18 3.04
CA ASN A 63 12.34 9.16 4.20
C ASN A 63 12.12 10.44 5.02
N THR A 64 12.03 10.29 6.33
CA THR A 64 11.82 11.38 7.28
C THR A 64 12.89 11.23 8.37
N PRO A 65 13.62 12.30 8.73
CA PRO A 65 14.58 12.21 9.81
C PRO A 65 13.92 11.68 11.09
N ILE A 66 14.61 10.81 11.82
CA ILE A 66 14.09 10.23 13.07
C ILE A 66 14.08 11.27 14.19
N GLY A 67 13.18 11.10 15.16
CA GLY A 67 13.08 11.97 16.33
C GLY A 67 12.25 13.25 16.11
N LEU A 68 11.59 13.38 14.97
CA LEU A 68 10.72 14.51 14.68
C LEU A 68 9.29 14.24 15.14
N ASN A 69 8.62 15.31 15.56
CA ASN A 69 7.19 15.33 15.85
C ASN A 69 6.56 16.39 14.96
N PHE A 70 5.55 16.00 14.18
CA PHE A 70 4.84 16.87 13.26
C PHE A 70 3.42 17.08 13.76
N LEU A 71 2.96 18.32 13.66
CA LEU A 71 1.55 18.66 13.78
C LEU A 71 1.09 19.18 12.42
N ILE A 72 0.09 18.53 11.85
CA ILE A 72 -0.42 18.78 10.50
C ILE A 72 -1.89 19.16 10.62
N ALA A 73 -2.29 20.26 9.99
CA ALA A 73 -3.68 20.65 9.86
C ALA A 73 -4.04 20.76 8.37
N GLY A 74 -5.22 20.28 8.00
CA GLY A 74 -5.73 20.30 6.63
C GLY A 74 -7.20 20.65 6.60
N TYR A 75 -7.64 21.17 5.46
CA TYR A 75 -9.05 21.48 5.19
C TYR A 75 -9.38 21.11 3.75
N ALA A 76 -10.54 20.48 3.55
CA ALA A 76 -11.06 20.08 2.26
C ALA A 76 -12.51 20.53 2.12
N TYR A 77 -12.83 21.12 0.98
CA TYR A 77 -14.18 21.50 0.59
C TYR A 77 -14.63 20.64 -0.59
N SER A 78 -15.88 20.16 -0.55
CA SER A 78 -16.48 19.38 -1.63
C SER A 78 -17.94 19.78 -1.83
N GLN A 79 -18.39 19.77 -3.08
CA GLN A 79 -19.80 19.96 -3.42
C GLN A 79 -20.14 19.16 -4.67
N GLY A 80 -21.41 18.76 -4.83
CA GLY A 80 -21.81 18.02 -6.01
C GLY A 80 -23.24 17.52 -5.96
N LYS A 81 -23.58 16.62 -6.89
CA LYS A 81 -24.85 15.89 -6.92
C LYS A 81 -24.65 14.49 -6.36
N LEU A 82 -25.62 14.00 -5.58
CA LEU A 82 -25.69 12.62 -5.13
C LEU A 82 -26.62 11.84 -6.06
N ALA A 83 -26.16 10.70 -6.55
CA ALA A 83 -26.98 9.76 -7.31
C ALA A 83 -27.55 8.70 -6.36
N PHE A 84 -28.84 8.42 -6.49
CA PHE A 84 -29.54 7.38 -5.75
C PHE A 84 -30.12 6.35 -6.73
N ASP A 85 -30.43 5.16 -6.22
CA ASP A 85 -31.15 4.14 -6.98
C ASP A 85 -32.50 4.72 -7.46
N PRO A 86 -32.87 4.62 -8.74
CA PRO A 86 -34.13 5.12 -9.28
C PRO A 86 -35.39 4.57 -8.58
N ASN A 87 -35.30 3.43 -7.90
CA ASN A 87 -36.39 2.83 -7.13
C ASN A 87 -36.54 3.45 -5.73
N THR A 88 -35.58 4.28 -5.29
CA THR A 88 -35.71 5.05 -4.06
C THR A 88 -36.51 6.32 -4.30
N ALA A 89 -37.24 6.77 -3.29
CA ALA A 89 -38.02 8.01 -3.40
C ALA A 89 -37.16 9.28 -3.34
N ILE A 90 -35.83 9.17 -3.50
CA ILE A 90 -34.87 10.27 -3.33
C ILE A 90 -34.39 10.73 -4.71
N ALA A 91 -34.57 12.01 -5.00
CA ALA A 91 -34.19 12.60 -6.30
C ALA A 91 -33.52 13.97 -6.13
N ASP A 92 -32.90 14.46 -7.20
CA ASP A 92 -32.34 15.81 -7.32
C ASP A 92 -31.53 16.29 -6.12
N THR A 93 -30.72 15.39 -5.57
CA THR A 93 -29.97 15.68 -4.35
C THR A 93 -28.62 16.31 -4.67
N THR A 94 -28.36 17.45 -4.05
CA THR A 94 -27.06 18.12 -4.03
C THR A 94 -26.47 18.08 -2.63
N PHE A 95 -25.16 18.16 -2.54
CA PHE A 95 -24.46 18.21 -1.26
C PHE A 95 -23.33 19.23 -1.26
N ARG A 96 -22.94 19.63 -0.05
CA ARG A 96 -21.75 20.38 0.28
C ARG A 96 -21.12 19.79 1.54
N SER A 97 -19.80 19.75 1.60
CA SER A 97 -19.06 19.28 2.76
C SER A 97 -17.80 20.08 2.99
N ASP A 98 -17.56 20.38 4.25
CA ASP A 98 -16.33 20.98 4.76
C ASP A 98 -15.70 19.97 5.71
N THR A 99 -14.44 19.63 5.49
CA THR A 99 -13.72 18.64 6.30
C THR A 99 -12.41 19.22 6.77
N GLY A 100 -12.27 19.38 8.09
CA GLY A 100 -11.01 19.65 8.75
C GLY A 100 -10.32 18.36 9.17
N VAL A 101 -8.98 18.35 9.12
CA VAL A 101 -8.16 17.24 9.59
C VAL A 101 -7.06 17.79 10.48
N LEU A 102 -6.86 17.16 11.64
CA LEU A 102 -5.70 17.38 12.49
C LEU A 102 -4.93 16.06 12.61
N ALA A 103 -3.63 16.09 12.38
CA ALA A 103 -2.78 14.92 12.51
C ALA A 103 -1.52 15.19 13.31
N TYR A 104 -1.18 14.24 14.18
CA TYR A 104 0.10 14.18 14.87
C TYR A 104 0.91 13.02 14.32
N VAL A 105 2.17 13.26 13.96
CA VAL A 105 3.07 12.23 13.42
C VAL A 105 4.37 12.24 14.20
N ARG A 106 4.85 11.07 14.59
CA ARG A 106 6.18 10.89 15.19
C ARG A 106 7.02 9.97 14.33
N SER A 107 8.22 10.42 13.95
CA SER A 107 9.21 9.60 13.26
C SER A 107 10.21 8.98 14.24
N PHE A 108 10.59 7.74 13.98
CA PHE A 108 11.53 6.99 14.81
C PHE A 108 12.25 5.92 13.99
N GLU A 109 13.28 5.32 14.59
CA GLU A 109 14.00 4.20 14.01
C GLU A 109 13.28 2.88 14.31
N LEU A 110 13.19 2.02 13.31
CA LEU A 110 12.87 0.61 13.48
C LEU A 110 13.76 -0.26 12.58
N VAL A 111 14.58 -1.12 13.19
CA VAL A 111 15.51 -2.03 12.48
C VAL A 111 16.40 -1.26 11.49
N GLY A 112 16.95 -0.11 11.91
CA GLY A 112 17.82 0.74 11.09
C GLY A 112 17.12 1.53 9.97
N GLN A 113 15.79 1.42 9.84
CA GLN A 113 15.02 2.14 8.83
C GLN A 113 14.08 3.16 9.47
N SER A 114 13.70 4.18 8.70
CA SER A 114 12.74 5.20 9.13
C SER A 114 11.33 4.60 9.25
N ALA A 115 10.68 4.87 10.38
CA ALA A 115 9.31 4.48 10.68
C ALA A 115 8.52 5.69 11.22
N LYS A 116 7.19 5.63 11.10
CA LYS A 116 6.28 6.67 11.56
C LYS A 116 5.05 6.09 12.26
N LEU A 117 4.58 6.82 13.27
CA LEU A 117 3.29 6.61 13.90
C LEU A 117 2.47 7.89 13.76
N ASP A 118 1.28 7.75 13.19
CA ASP A 118 0.38 8.85 12.87
C ASP A 118 -0.93 8.68 13.65
N VAL A 119 -1.44 9.78 14.19
CA VAL A 119 -2.77 9.90 14.80
C VAL A 119 -3.51 11.00 14.05
N ILE A 120 -4.63 10.65 13.41
CA ILE A 120 -5.37 11.53 12.50
C ILE A 120 -6.80 11.66 13.00
N VAL A 121 -7.27 12.88 13.20
CA VAL A 121 -8.61 13.20 13.68
C VAL A 121 -9.32 14.07 12.66
N PRO A 122 -10.32 13.53 11.94
CA PRO A 122 -11.14 14.31 11.03
C PRO A 122 -12.35 14.92 11.76
N THR A 123 -12.75 16.11 11.33
CA THR A 123 -14.02 16.74 11.67
C THR A 123 -14.68 17.21 10.38
N SER A 124 -15.98 16.99 10.24
CA SER A 124 -16.66 17.31 8.99
C SER A 124 -18.04 17.89 9.25
N SER A 125 -18.40 18.93 8.50
CA SER A 125 -19.79 19.32 8.26
C SER A 125 -20.22 18.86 6.88
N PHE A 126 -21.49 18.47 6.80
CA PHE A 126 -22.10 18.01 5.57
C PHE A 126 -23.54 18.51 5.52
N ALA A 127 -23.90 19.13 4.42
CA ALA A 127 -25.25 19.57 4.12
C ALA A 127 -25.71 18.97 2.80
N ALA A 128 -26.95 18.50 2.73
CA ALA A 128 -27.57 18.02 1.51
C ALA A 128 -29.01 18.49 1.39
N HIS A 129 -29.40 18.80 0.15
CA HIS A 129 -30.75 19.22 -0.22
C HIS A 129 -31.21 18.38 -1.40
N GLY A 130 -32.43 17.85 -1.35
CA GLY A 130 -33.01 17.04 -2.41
C GLY A 130 -34.50 16.83 -2.23
N LEU A 131 -35.08 15.98 -3.07
CA LEU A 131 -36.50 15.61 -3.00
C LEU A 131 -36.64 14.23 -2.35
N VAL A 132 -37.60 14.08 -1.44
CA VAL A 132 -38.01 12.79 -0.86
C VAL A 132 -39.50 12.62 -1.06
N ASN A 133 -39.92 11.64 -1.85
CA ASN A 133 -41.30 11.49 -2.33
C ASN A 133 -41.82 12.77 -3.03
N GLY A 134 -40.96 13.46 -3.78
CA GLY A 134 -41.30 14.72 -4.48
C GLY A 134 -41.30 15.97 -3.59
N GLU A 135 -41.17 15.83 -2.28
CA GLU A 135 -41.14 16.96 -1.34
C GLU A 135 -39.71 17.41 -1.03
N PRO A 136 -39.42 18.73 -1.04
CA PRO A 136 -38.11 19.24 -0.66
C PRO A 136 -37.71 18.86 0.76
N ARG A 137 -36.48 18.36 0.91
CA ARG A 137 -35.87 18.04 2.19
C ARG A 137 -34.44 18.56 2.23
N GLU A 138 -34.07 19.04 3.41
CA GLU A 138 -32.73 19.47 3.73
C GLU A 138 -32.23 18.71 4.95
N ARG A 139 -30.94 18.39 4.96
CA ARG A 139 -30.25 17.77 6.07
C ARG A 139 -28.87 18.37 6.24
N GLU A 140 -28.54 18.66 7.49
CA GLU A 140 -27.22 19.08 7.92
C GLU A 140 -26.72 18.18 9.04
N THR A 141 -25.43 17.87 9.02
CA THR A 141 -24.75 17.15 10.08
C THR A 141 -23.34 17.70 10.26
N LEU A 142 -22.91 17.81 11.51
CA LEU A 142 -21.56 18.21 11.91
C LEU A 142 -21.10 17.20 12.97
N GLY A 143 -19.85 16.77 12.88
CA GLY A 143 -19.30 15.87 13.88
C GLY A 143 -17.87 15.45 13.61
N LEU A 144 -17.28 14.85 14.64
CA LEU A 144 -16.00 14.15 14.54
C LEU A 144 -16.20 12.86 13.75
N GLY A 145 -15.33 12.63 12.78
CA GLY A 145 -15.21 11.34 12.12
C GLY A 145 -14.43 10.35 12.98
N ASP A 146 -14.31 9.12 12.48
CA ASP A 146 -13.52 8.08 13.15
C ASP A 146 -12.03 8.43 13.09
N PRO A 147 -11.34 8.58 14.24
CA PRO A 147 -9.91 8.81 14.24
C PRO A 147 -9.18 7.61 13.66
N ARG A 148 -8.09 7.89 12.95
CA ARG A 148 -7.25 6.90 12.28
C ARG A 148 -5.87 6.88 12.92
N PHE A 149 -5.35 5.68 13.10
CA PHE A 149 -3.99 5.44 13.57
C PHE A 149 -3.25 4.71 12.47
N ARG A 150 -2.10 5.23 12.05
CA ARG A 150 -1.27 4.61 11.02
C ARG A 150 0.11 4.34 11.58
N PHE A 151 0.57 3.11 11.40
CA PHE A 151 1.96 2.75 11.59
C PHE A 151 2.56 2.44 10.22
N SER A 152 3.73 3.01 9.94
CA SER A 152 4.46 2.76 8.70
C SER A 152 5.94 2.53 8.98
N VAL A 153 6.55 1.63 8.22
CA VAL A 153 7.97 1.33 8.29
C VAL A 153 8.52 1.18 6.88
N ASN A 154 9.65 1.80 6.63
CA ASN A 154 10.40 1.58 5.42
C ASN A 154 11.22 0.29 5.55
N LEU A 155 11.21 -0.54 4.51
CA LEU A 155 11.95 -1.79 4.45
C LEU A 155 13.26 -1.61 3.69
N PHE A 156 13.30 -0.68 2.74
CA PHE A 156 14.47 -0.41 1.89
C PHE A 156 14.55 1.06 1.49
N GLY A 157 15.77 1.55 1.28
CA GLY A 157 16.06 2.85 0.67
C GLY A 157 15.88 4.07 1.55
N ALA A 158 15.39 3.93 2.79
CA ALA A 158 15.10 5.03 3.70
C ALA A 158 15.66 4.77 5.12
N PRO A 159 17.00 4.84 5.26
CA PRO A 159 17.67 4.59 6.54
C PRO A 159 17.21 5.57 7.61
N ALA A 160 17.27 5.13 8.86
CA ALA A 160 17.01 5.94 10.04
C ALA A 160 18.12 6.99 10.20
N LEU A 161 17.90 8.17 9.65
CA LEU A 161 18.87 9.27 9.68
C LEU A 161 18.43 10.34 10.67
N SER A 162 19.37 10.88 11.44
CA SER A 162 19.15 12.13 12.17
C SER A 162 18.93 13.30 11.19
N ALA A 163 18.38 14.41 11.69
CA ALA A 163 18.17 15.61 10.87
C ALA A 163 19.47 16.10 10.19
N LYS A 164 20.62 15.92 10.84
CA LYS A 164 21.93 16.32 10.30
C LYS A 164 22.37 15.39 9.16
N GLU A 165 22.25 14.08 9.33
CA GLU A 165 22.65 13.10 8.31
C GLU A 165 21.72 13.16 7.09
N PHE A 166 20.44 13.42 7.34
CA PHE A 166 19.43 13.56 6.31
C PHE A 166 19.74 14.68 5.29
N ALA A 167 20.47 15.73 5.69
CA ALA A 167 20.87 16.80 4.77
C ALA A 167 21.72 16.32 3.59
N SER A 168 22.44 15.21 3.76
CA SER A 168 23.26 14.57 2.72
C SER A 168 22.55 13.42 1.99
N TYR A 169 21.35 13.05 2.45
CA TYR A 169 20.59 11.94 1.89
C TYR A 169 20.10 12.26 0.48
N ARG A 170 20.30 11.32 -0.44
CA ARG A 170 19.71 11.34 -1.78
C ARG A 170 18.70 10.22 -1.86
N GLN A 171 17.44 10.61 -2.09
CA GLN A 171 16.37 9.65 -2.23
C GLN A 171 16.55 8.82 -3.50
N ASP A 172 16.41 7.51 -3.35
CA ASP A 172 16.33 6.53 -4.42
C ASP A 172 15.04 5.68 -4.22
N LEU A 173 14.98 4.48 -4.79
CA LEU A 173 13.91 3.52 -4.56
C LEU A 173 13.68 3.31 -3.05
N ILE A 174 12.46 3.64 -2.61
CA ILE A 174 11.98 3.33 -1.26
C ILE A 174 10.91 2.25 -1.37
N VAL A 175 11.03 1.24 -0.52
CA VAL A 175 9.99 0.23 -0.31
C VAL A 175 9.57 0.33 1.15
N GLY A 176 8.26 0.39 1.39
CA GLY A 176 7.70 0.48 2.73
C GLY A 176 6.39 -0.27 2.83
N VAL A 177 6.00 -0.52 4.08
CA VAL A 177 4.72 -1.15 4.44
C VAL A 177 4.05 -0.32 5.51
N SER A 178 2.73 -0.34 5.52
CA SER A 178 1.95 0.37 6.53
C SER A 178 0.69 -0.40 6.90
N MET A 179 0.22 -0.12 8.11
CA MET A 179 -1.06 -0.56 8.61
C MET A 179 -1.80 0.65 9.15
N GLN A 180 -3.06 0.79 8.76
CA GLN A 180 -3.96 1.81 9.28
C GLN A 180 -5.18 1.17 9.89
N VAL A 181 -5.58 1.68 11.06
CA VAL A 181 -6.80 1.27 11.76
C VAL A 181 -7.61 2.50 12.10
N SER A 182 -8.94 2.38 12.07
CA SER A 182 -9.87 3.43 12.51
C SER A 182 -10.62 2.96 13.75
N ALA A 183 -10.75 3.83 14.75
CA ALA A 183 -11.58 3.55 15.91
C ALA A 183 -12.99 4.12 15.70
N PRO A 184 -14.07 3.34 15.90
CA PRO A 184 -15.46 3.75 15.64
C PRO A 184 -16.03 4.66 16.75
N VAL A 185 -15.25 5.66 17.15
CA VAL A 185 -15.60 6.64 18.19
C VAL A 185 -16.15 7.95 17.60
N GLY A 186 -16.26 8.03 16.26
CA GLY A 186 -16.89 9.15 15.59
C GLY A 186 -18.36 9.32 15.97
N GLN A 187 -18.85 10.54 15.79
CA GLN A 187 -20.23 10.88 16.13
C GLN A 187 -21.21 10.18 15.19
N TYR A 188 -22.11 9.41 15.78
CA TYR A 188 -23.10 8.63 15.08
C TYR A 188 -24.43 8.73 15.81
N ASP A 189 -25.49 9.01 15.06
CA ASP A 189 -26.85 9.13 15.56
C ASP A 189 -27.78 8.15 14.83
N ASN A 190 -28.31 7.18 15.57
CA ASN A 190 -29.21 6.13 15.06
C ASN A 190 -30.55 6.69 14.55
N ALA A 191 -30.95 7.89 14.97
CA ALA A 191 -32.18 8.54 14.47
C ALA A 191 -31.96 9.24 13.12
N LYS A 192 -30.71 9.31 12.63
CA LYS A 192 -30.35 9.96 11.38
C LYS A 192 -30.03 8.92 10.30
N LEU A 193 -30.70 9.05 9.16
CA LEU A 193 -30.40 8.24 7.96
C LEU A 193 -29.05 8.57 7.34
N LEU A 194 -28.51 9.76 7.60
CA LEU A 194 -27.21 10.22 7.13
C LEU A 194 -26.29 10.50 8.33
N ASN A 195 -25.15 9.81 8.36
CA ASN A 195 -24.10 9.95 9.36
C ASN A 195 -22.75 10.20 8.69
N LEU A 196 -21.85 10.87 9.39
CA LEU A 196 -20.49 11.21 8.92
C LEU A 196 -19.56 9.99 8.97
N VAL A 197 -19.89 8.98 9.77
CA VAL A 197 -19.17 7.70 9.88
C VAL A 197 -20.10 6.54 9.52
N PRO A 198 -19.62 5.55 8.75
CA PRO A 198 -20.40 4.36 8.44
C PRO A 198 -20.56 3.46 9.67
N THR A 199 -21.71 2.78 9.77
CA THR A 199 -21.96 1.76 10.80
C THR A 199 -21.12 0.52 10.51
N VAL A 200 -19.87 0.50 10.96
CA VAL A 200 -19.05 -0.70 10.99
C VAL A 200 -18.66 -0.91 12.46
N LEU A 201 -19.30 -1.88 13.12
CA LEU A 201 -19.06 -2.31 14.52
C LEU A 201 -19.88 -1.64 15.65
N LYS A 202 -21.10 -1.16 15.37
CA LYS A 202 -22.11 -0.94 16.44
C LYS A 202 -23.28 -1.91 16.27
N ALA A 203 -23.01 -3.19 16.50
CA ALA A 203 -24.00 -4.25 16.72
C ALA A 203 -23.41 -5.25 17.70
#